data_AF-A0A927WSK0-F1
#
_entry.id   AF-A0A927WSK0-F1
#
_cell.length_a   1.000
_cell.length_b   1.000
_cell.length_c   1.000
_cell.angle_alpha   90.00
_cell.angle_beta   90.00
_cell.angle_gamma   90.00
#
_symmetry.space_group_name_H-M   'P 1'
#
loop_
_entity.id
_entity.type
_entity.pdbx_description
1 polymer ?
#
loop_
_entity_poly.entity_id
_entity_poly.type
_entity_poly.pdbx_seq_one_letter_code
_entity_poly.pdbx_strand_id
1 'polypeptide(L)' 'MIKKNKKTFLNKLKELNIGEWKNIYVNPNTLDGTSWELKFYFDNSKKVKKYHGINSYPYNFKKILELLEYK' A
#
# COMPACT_ATOMS: atom_id res chain seq x y z
N MET A 1 9.92 -3.12 22.11
CA MET A 1 8.99 -2.96 20.97
C MET A 1 7.83 -2.08 21.40
N ILE A 2 7.72 -0.87 20.84
CA ILE A 2 6.57 0.00 21.12
C ILE A 2 5.34 -0.64 20.46
N LYS A 3 4.34 -1.03 21.25
CA LYS A 3 3.03 -1.46 20.72
C LYS A 3 2.45 -0.29 19.93
N LYS A 4 2.42 -0.37 18.61
CA LYS A 4 1.70 0.61 17.77
C LYS A 4 0.26 0.66 18.24
N ASN A 5 -0.20 1.85 18.62
CA ASN A 5 -1.60 2.05 18.96
C ASN A 5 -2.44 1.80 17.69
N LYS A 6 -3.30 0.77 17.74
CA LYS A 6 -4.17 0.36 16.62
C LYS A 6 -4.97 1.55 16.06
N LYS A 7 -5.50 2.42 16.93
CA LYS A 7 -6.26 3.61 16.53
C LYS A 7 -5.38 4.59 15.76
N THR A 8 -4.18 4.88 16.25
CA THR A 8 -3.25 5.78 15.56
C THR A 8 -2.83 5.22 14.20
N PHE A 9 -2.55 3.93 14.11
CA PHE A 9 -2.22 3.27 12.84
C PHE A 9 -3.37 3.37 11.84
N LEU A 10 -4.60 3.03 12.26
CA LEU A 10 -5.78 3.08 11.39
C LEU A 10 -6.12 4.52 10.95
N ASN A 11 -5.94 5.51 11.82
CA ASN A 11 -6.12 6.92 11.45
C ASN A 11 -5.14 7.34 10.37
N LYS A 12 -3.84 7.05 10.55
CA LYS A 12 -2.82 7.34 9.54
C LYS A 12 -3.09 6.60 8.22
N LEU A 13 -3.53 5.34 8.29
CA LEU A 13 -3.89 4.57 7.11
C LEU A 13 -5.07 5.21 6.35
N LYS A 14 -6.07 5.74 7.08
CA LYS A 14 -7.21 6.44 6.49
C LYS A 14 -6.79 7.73 5.78
N GLU A 15 -5.88 8.50 6.37
CA GLU A 15 -5.34 9.75 5.78
C GLU A 15 -4.59 9.53 4.45
N LEU A 16 -4.18 8.29 4.15
CA LEU A 16 -3.54 7.95 2.87
C LEU A 16 -4.53 7.77 1.72
N ASN A 17 -5.85 7.82 1.95
CA ASN A 17 -6.87 7.74 0.90
C ASN A 17 -6.63 6.62 -0.12
N ILE A 18 -6.16 5.45 0.35
CA ILE A 18 -5.79 4.30 -0.51
C ILE A 18 -6.96 3.81 -1.37
N GLY A 19 -8.20 4.12 -0.97
CA GLY A 19 -9.40 3.84 -1.76
C GLY A 19 -9.46 4.54 -3.12
N GLU A 20 -8.70 5.62 -3.32
CA GLU A 20 -8.61 6.37 -4.58
C GLU A 20 -7.62 5.73 -5.57
N TRP A 21 -6.82 4.77 -5.11
CA TRP A 21 -5.79 4.15 -5.94
C TRP A 21 -6.42 3.29 -7.05
N LYS A 22 -5.75 3.28 -8.21
CA LYS A 22 -5.96 2.25 -9.24
C LYS A 22 -5.50 0.89 -8.68
N ASN A 23 -6.14 -0.19 -9.09
CA ASN A 23 -5.70 -1.54 -8.71
C ASN A 23 -4.34 -1.91 -9.31
N ILE A 24 -3.98 -1.31 -10.46
CA ILE A 24 -2.79 -1.65 -11.24
C ILE A 24 -2.07 -0.36 -11.68
N TYR A 25 -0.75 -0.33 -11.49
CA TYR A 25 0.14 0.75 -11.95
C TYR A 25 1.26 0.15 -12.81
N VAL A 26 1.35 0.52 -14.09
CA VAL A 26 2.39 0.01 -14.98
C VAL A 26 3.03 1.16 -15.74
N ASN A 27 4.36 1.24 -15.71
CA ASN A 27 5.14 2.08 -16.61
C ASN A 27 6.06 1.19 -17.48
N PRO A 28 5.67 0.90 -18.73
CA PRO A 28 6.44 0.01 -19.60
C PRO A 28 7.74 0.64 -20.12
N ASN A 29 7.90 1.96 -19.99
CA ASN A 29 9.06 2.68 -20.52
C ASN A 29 10.23 2.75 -19.52
N THR A 30 10.07 2.15 -18.33
CA THR A 30 11.12 2.05 -17.32
C THR A 30 11.55 0.59 -17.24
N LEU A 31 12.86 0.32 -17.24
CA LEU A 31 13.44 -1.03 -17.24
C LEU A 31 14.35 -1.23 -16.02
N ASP A 32 13.88 -0.82 -14.83
CA ASP A 32 14.58 -1.03 -13.56
C ASP A 32 14.24 -2.39 -12.92
N GLY A 33 13.19 -3.05 -13.42
CA GLY A 33 12.75 -4.36 -12.94
C GLY A 33 11.97 -4.31 -11.62
N THR A 34 11.59 -3.11 -11.14
CA THR A 34 10.96 -2.98 -9.83
C THR A 34 9.48 -3.34 -9.89
N SER A 35 9.04 -4.27 -9.05
CA SER A 35 7.62 -4.63 -8.90
C SER A 35 7.19 -4.62 -7.45
N TRP A 36 5.90 -4.40 -7.21
CA TRP A 36 5.34 -4.38 -5.86
C TRP A 36 3.91 -4.92 -5.84
N GLU A 37 3.51 -5.46 -4.69
CA GLU A 37 2.17 -5.93 -4.41
C GLU A 37 1.79 -5.54 -2.96
N LEU A 38 0.58 -5.00 -2.78
CA LEU A 38 0.01 -4.67 -1.48
C LEU A 38 -1.34 -5.36 -1.33
N LYS A 39 -1.51 -6.15 -0.26
CA LYS A 39 -2.73 -6.90 0.04
C LYS A 39 -3.27 -6.54 1.43
N PHE A 40 -4.56 -6.22 1.49
CA PHE A 40 -5.29 -6.02 2.75
C PHE A 40 -6.18 -7.23 3.01
N TYR A 41 -5.96 -7.85 4.17
CA TYR A 41 -6.77 -8.95 4.68
C TYR A 41 -7.69 -8.42 5.78
N PHE A 42 -8.95 -8.82 5.74
CA PHE A 42 -9.95 -8.43 6.71
C PHE A 42 -10.40 -9.67 7.49
N ASP A 43 -10.71 -9.48 8.77
CA ASP A 43 -11.07 -10.57 9.70
C ASP A 43 -12.29 -11.38 9.22
N ASN A 44 -13.14 -10.80 8.37
CA ASN A 44 -14.29 -11.49 7.76
C ASN A 44 -13.94 -12.36 6.54
N SER A 45 -12.64 -12.59 6.29
CA SER A 45 -11.98 -13.60 5.41
C SER A 45 -12.42 -13.71 3.95
N LYS A 46 -13.48 -13.02 3.50
CA LYS A 46 -14.05 -13.15 2.15
C LYS A 46 -13.59 -12.08 1.16
N LYS A 47 -12.95 -11.00 1.62
CA LYS A 47 -12.52 -9.90 0.73
C LYS A 47 -11.05 -9.61 0.95
N VAL A 48 -10.26 -9.71 -0.11
CA VAL A 48 -8.88 -9.20 -0.16
C VAL A 48 -8.88 -8.00 -1.08
N LYS A 49 -8.39 -6.85 -0.61
CA LYS A 49 -8.13 -5.70 -1.48
C LYS A 49 -6.67 -5.78 -1.92
N LYS A 50 -6.44 -5.91 -3.23
CA LYS A 50 -5.12 -6.04 -3.83
C LYS A 50 -4.81 -4.83 -4.72
N TYR A 51 -3.60 -4.33 -4.58
CA TYR A 51 -2.99 -3.34 -5.47
C TYR A 51 -1.63 -3.87 -5.92
N HIS A 52 -1.22 -3.57 -7.14
CA HIS A 52 0.11 -3.94 -7.61
C HIS A 52 0.64 -2.97 -8.66
N GLY A 53 1.96 -3.02 -8.89
CA GLY A 53 2.56 -2.27 -9.96
C GLY A 53 3.92 -2.77 -10.43
N ILE A 54 4.28 -2.28 -11.60
CA ILE A 54 5.56 -2.52 -12.30
C ILE A 54 6.08 -1.16 -12.72
N ASN A 55 7.18 -0.74 -12.09
CA ASN A 55 7.89 0.52 -12.35
C ASN A 55 7.04 1.79 -12.19
N SER A 56 5.89 1.70 -11.53
CA SER A 56 4.92 2.78 -11.33
C SER A 56 4.20 2.61 -9.99
N TYR A 57 3.88 3.72 -9.36
CA TYR A 57 3.41 3.79 -7.98
C TYR A 57 2.32 4.85 -7.82
N PRO A 58 1.40 4.70 -6.86
CA PRO A 58 0.51 5.79 -6.45
C PRO A 58 1.29 6.96 -5.85
N TYR A 59 0.71 8.16 -5.93
CA TYR A 59 1.34 9.43 -5.55
C TYR A 59 1.88 9.47 -4.11
N ASN A 60 1.31 8.67 -3.21
CA ASN A 60 1.69 8.61 -1.80
C ASN A 60 2.22 7.23 -1.37
N PHE A 61 2.69 6.40 -2.31
CA PHE A 61 3.21 5.06 -2.00
C PHE A 61 4.31 5.07 -0.94
N LYS A 62 5.25 6.02 -0.99
CA LYS A 62 6.30 6.12 0.04
C LYS A 62 5.74 6.21 1.47
N LYS A 63 4.61 6.90 1.66
CA LYS A 63 3.96 7.03 2.97
C LYS A 63 3.39 5.70 3.48
N ILE A 64 2.97 4.77 2.59
CA ILE A 64 2.55 3.43 3.04
C ILE A 64 3.74 2.64 3.55
N LEU A 65 4.89 2.71 2.86
CA LEU A 65 6.11 2.04 3.28
C LEU A 65 6.59 2.55 4.64
N GLU A 66 6.58 3.87 4.85
CA GLU A 66 6.89 4.50 6.13
C GLU A 66 5.93 4.05 7.24
N LEU A 67 4.62 4.02 6.97
CA LEU A 67 3.62 3.57 7.94
C LEU A 67 3.80 2.08 8.32
N LEU A 68 4.20 1.26 7.35
CA LEU A 68 4.50 -0.17 7.51
C LEU A 68 5.91 -0.45 8.04
N GLU A 69 6.78 0.57 8.14
CA GLU A 69 8.20 0.43 8.47
C GLU A 69 8.95 -0.53 7.52
N TYR A 70 8.53 -0.55 6.25
CA TYR A 70 9.18 -1.32 5.19
C TYR A 70 10.47 -0.61 4.76
N LYS A 71 11.58 -1.35 4.70
CA LYS A 71 12.93 -0.86 4.35
C LYS A 71 13.25 -1.13 2.89
#